data_AF-A0A7J4HYM1-F1
#
_entry.id   AF-A0A7J4HYM1-F1
#
_cell.length_a   1.000
_cell.length_b   1.000
_cell.length_c   1.000
_cell.angle_alpha   90.00
_cell.angle_beta   90.00
_cell.angle_gamma   90.00
#
_symmetry.space_group_name_H-M   'P 1'
#
loop_
_entity.id
_entity.type
_entity.pdbx_description
1 polymer ?
#
loop_
_entity_poly.entity_id
_entity_poly.type
_entity_poly.pdbx_seq_one_letter_code
_entity_poly.pdbx_strand_id
1 'polypeptide(L)'
;MKIKFRINKKIILVIGLCVLFFVFGFISRGFFIKSTSISYVLSDVDEIINYNSNLSYTQEIFDRCSVLENATEKFLCVNKFVVANYNMVPREDIYSIDEMFDNGADCKSYAVYYATLAKMMGYNYAFFRTENHIMTIAYFPEGYCILDLKFAQCINYEQNINNSEVLS
;
A
#
# COMPACT_ATOMS: atom_id res chain seq x y z
N MET A 1 24.83 -35.73 -51.06
CA MET A 1 24.34 -34.45 -51.66
C MET A 1 24.29 -33.40 -50.55
N LYS A 2 25.17 -32.37 -50.56
CA LYS A 2 25.17 -31.30 -49.54
C LYS A 2 24.43 -30.08 -50.09
N ILE A 3 23.24 -29.78 -49.57
CA ILE A 3 22.49 -28.58 -49.96
C ILE A 3 23.11 -27.37 -49.23
N LYS A 4 23.83 -26.51 -49.96
CA LYS A 4 24.27 -25.21 -49.47
C LYS A 4 23.13 -24.21 -49.59
N PHE A 5 22.47 -23.88 -48.47
CA PHE A 5 21.55 -22.74 -48.43
C PHE A 5 22.37 -21.43 -48.51
N ARG A 6 22.34 -20.78 -49.68
CA ARG A 6 22.82 -19.40 -49.84
C ARG A 6 21.73 -18.46 -49.36
N ILE A 7 21.76 -18.10 -48.07
CA ILE A 7 20.88 -17.07 -47.53
C ILE A 7 21.39 -15.71 -48.05
N ASN A 8 20.53 -15.01 -48.79
CA ASN A 8 20.86 -13.70 -49.34
C ASN A 8 20.99 -12.67 -48.20
N LYS A 9 22.11 -11.94 -48.13
CA LYS A 9 22.37 -10.96 -47.05
C LYS A 9 21.24 -9.93 -46.89
N LYS A 10 20.51 -9.61 -47.96
CA LYS A 10 19.34 -8.72 -47.92
C LYS A 10 18.19 -9.27 -47.08
N ILE A 11 17.98 -10.59 -47.09
CA ILE A 11 16.89 -11.25 -46.33
C ILE A 11 17.21 -11.22 -44.83
N ILE A 12 18.47 -11.47 -44.45
CA ILE A 12 18.91 -11.37 -43.04
C ILE A 12 18.71 -9.95 -42.51
N LEU A 13 19.02 -8.94 -43.33
CA LEU A 13 18.88 -7.54 -42.95
C LEU A 13 17.40 -7.15 -42.70
N VAL A 14 16.49 -7.61 -43.56
CA VAL A 14 15.04 -7.35 -43.43
C VAL A 14 14.46 -8.06 -42.20
N ILE A 15 14.85 -9.31 -41.95
CA ILE A 15 14.40 -10.04 -40.75
C ILE A 15 14.92 -9.36 -39.48
N GLY A 16 16.19 -8.94 -39.47
CA GLY A 16 16.78 -8.20 -38.36
C GLY A 16 16.05 -6.88 -38.07
N LEU A 17 15.67 -6.14 -39.12
CA LEU A 17 14.91 -4.90 -38.97
C LEU A 17 13.49 -5.14 -38.43
N CYS A 18 12.80 -6.17 -38.91
CA CYS A 18 11.46 -6.53 -38.40
C CYS A 18 11.49 -6.96 -36.93
N VAL A 19 12.51 -7.70 -36.51
CA VAL A 19 12.69 -8.10 -35.09
C VAL A 19 12.97 -6.87 -34.22
N LEU A 20 13.80 -5.93 -34.68
CA LEU A 20 14.07 -4.68 -33.96
C LEU A 20 12.80 -3.82 -33.78
N PHE A 21 11.96 -3.70 -34.82
CA PHE A 21 10.68 -2.99 -34.70
C PHE A 21 9.69 -3.69 -33.77
N PHE A 22 9.67 -5.03 -33.75
CA PHE A 22 8.84 -5.79 -32.81
C PHE A 22 9.29 -5.58 -31.36
N VAL A 23 10.59 -5.62 -31.10
CA VAL A 23 11.16 -5.41 -29.76
C VAL A 23 10.94 -3.95 -29.31
N PHE A 24 11.17 -2.95 -30.17
CA PHE A 24 10.90 -1.56 -29.82
C PHE A 24 9.42 -1.25 -29.61
N GLY A 25 8.52 -1.88 -30.38
CA GLY A 25 7.07 -1.76 -30.19
C GLY A 25 6.57 -2.39 -28.89
N PHE A 26 7.20 -3.49 -28.45
CA PHE A 26 6.90 -4.11 -27.15
C PHE A 26 7.50 -3.34 -25.98
N ILE A 27 8.69 -2.77 -26.11
CA ILE A 27 9.30 -1.95 -25.05
C ILE A 27 8.51 -0.64 -24.87
N SER A 28 8.09 0.01 -25.96
CA SER A 28 7.31 1.25 -25.86
C SER A 28 5.88 1.01 -25.36
N ARG A 29 5.25 -0.13 -25.67
CA ARG A 29 3.95 -0.48 -25.09
C ARG A 29 4.06 -1.00 -23.66
N GLY A 30 5.13 -1.72 -23.31
CA GLY A 30 5.40 -2.22 -21.96
C GLY A 30 5.75 -1.13 -20.95
N PHE A 31 6.45 -0.07 -21.37
CA PHE A 31 6.75 1.10 -20.52
C PHE A 31 5.57 2.05 -20.35
N PHE A 32 4.59 2.01 -21.25
CA PHE A 32 3.37 2.83 -21.18
C PHE A 32 2.17 2.12 -20.54
N ILE A 33 2.32 0.89 -20.04
CA ILE A 33 1.36 0.29 -19.11
C ILE A 33 1.55 1.00 -17.75
N LYS A 34 0.83 2.11 -17.58
CA LYS A 34 0.39 2.68 -16.30
C LYS A 34 1.47 2.81 -15.21
N SER A 35 2.50 3.63 -15.44
CA SER A 35 3.17 4.33 -14.32
C SER A 35 2.38 5.58 -13.87
N THR A 36 1.25 5.86 -14.51
CA THR A 36 0.43 7.07 -14.31
C THR A 36 -0.46 7.07 -13.07
N SER A 37 -0.23 6.21 -12.09
CA SER A 37 -0.98 6.24 -10.82
C SER A 37 -0.12 6.07 -9.55
N ILE A 38 1.21 5.97 -9.67
CA ILE A 38 2.10 5.71 -8.53
C ILE A 38 2.54 7.01 -7.83
N SER A 39 2.70 8.14 -8.54
CA SER A 39 3.32 9.35 -7.95
C SER A 39 2.36 10.36 -7.32
N TYR A 40 1.07 10.38 -7.64
CA TYR A 40 0.17 11.43 -7.13
C TYR A 40 -0.37 11.18 -5.72
N VAL A 41 -0.28 9.97 -5.18
CA VAL A 41 -0.78 9.65 -3.83
C VAL A 41 0.33 9.69 -2.78
N LEU A 42 1.60 9.90 -3.15
CA LEU A 42 2.74 9.71 -2.23
C LEU A 42 3.71 10.89 -2.14
N SER A 43 3.60 11.94 -2.98
CA SER A 43 4.54 13.07 -2.89
C SER A 43 4.46 13.80 -1.55
N ASP A 44 3.26 13.85 -0.96
CA ASP A 44 2.98 14.70 0.20
C ASP A 44 2.50 13.89 1.42
N VAL A 45 2.55 12.56 1.39
CA VAL A 45 2.01 11.73 2.47
C VAL A 45 2.72 11.95 3.79
N ASP A 46 4.04 12.14 3.78
CA ASP A 46 4.76 12.45 5.01
C ASP A 46 4.37 13.82 5.58
N GLU A 47 4.08 14.81 4.74
CA GLU A 47 3.58 16.12 5.16
C GLU A 47 2.19 15.99 5.77
N ILE A 48 1.29 15.27 5.11
CA ILE A 48 -0.07 15.00 5.59
C ILE A 48 -0.04 14.24 6.92
N ILE A 49 0.83 13.23 7.05
CA ILE A 49 0.99 12.47 8.29
C ILE A 49 1.48 13.40 9.41
N ASN A 50 2.49 14.24 9.14
CA ASN A 50 3.01 15.17 10.13
C ASN A 50 1.98 16.25 10.52
N TYR A 51 1.14 16.69 9.57
CA TYR A 51 0.03 17.57 9.86
C TYR A 51 -0.97 16.88 10.80
N ASN A 52 -1.42 15.68 10.44
CA ASN A 52 -2.40 14.92 11.21
C ASN A 52 -1.92 14.52 12.61
N SER A 53 -0.62 14.29 12.79
CA SER A 53 -0.06 13.91 14.09
C SER A 53 -0.22 14.99 15.17
N ASN A 54 -0.49 16.23 14.76
CA ASN A 54 -0.69 17.35 15.68
C ASN A 54 -2.19 17.64 15.96
N LEU A 55 -3.11 16.90 15.36
CA LEU A 55 -4.55 17.10 15.55
C LEU A 55 -5.04 16.45 16.85
N SER A 56 -5.98 17.10 17.53
CA SER A 56 -6.45 16.68 18.85
C SER A 56 -7.08 15.29 18.84
N TYR A 57 -7.87 14.96 17.81
CA TYR A 57 -8.47 13.63 17.69
C TYR A 57 -7.44 12.54 17.43
N THR A 58 -6.42 12.83 16.62
CA THR A 58 -5.30 11.90 16.45
C THR A 58 -4.61 11.65 17.78
N GLN A 59 -4.35 12.71 18.55
CA GLN A 59 -3.69 12.61 19.85
C GLN A 59 -4.54 11.82 20.85
N GLU A 60 -5.86 12.01 20.88
CA GLU A 60 -6.77 11.25 21.75
C GLU A 60 -6.66 9.74 21.50
N ILE A 61 -6.73 9.33 20.22
CA ILE A 61 -6.66 7.92 19.84
C ILE A 61 -5.25 7.37 20.13
N PHE A 62 -4.21 8.16 19.87
CA PHE A 62 -2.84 7.82 20.23
C PHE A 62 -2.69 7.59 21.73
N ASP A 63 -3.08 8.55 22.58
CA ASP A 63 -2.94 8.46 24.04
C ASP A 63 -3.71 7.25 24.59
N ARG A 64 -4.87 6.94 24.01
CA ARG A 64 -5.70 5.82 24.43
C ARG A 64 -5.13 4.45 24.06
N CYS A 65 -4.59 4.31 22.85
CA CYS A 65 -4.16 3.01 22.36
C CYS A 65 -2.67 2.75 22.58
N SER A 66 -1.83 3.78 22.65
CA SER A 66 -0.36 3.64 22.80
C SER A 66 0.08 3.06 24.14
N VAL A 67 -0.76 3.17 25.17
CA VAL A 67 -0.51 2.63 26.53
C VAL A 67 -0.61 1.11 26.62
N LEU A 68 -1.15 0.43 25.60
CA LEU A 68 -1.22 -1.03 25.56
C LEU A 68 0.18 -1.62 25.34
N GLU A 69 0.46 -2.80 25.88
CA GLU A 69 1.82 -3.35 25.87
C GLU A 69 2.22 -3.87 24.48
N ASN A 70 1.33 -4.63 23.83
CA ASN A 70 1.62 -5.29 22.56
C ASN A 70 1.12 -4.47 21.36
N ALA A 71 1.95 -4.36 20.31
CA ALA A 71 1.61 -3.71 19.04
C ALA A 71 0.27 -4.19 18.44
N THR A 72 -0.01 -5.50 18.50
CA THR A 72 -1.29 -6.07 18.04
C THR A 72 -2.47 -5.46 18.77
N GLU A 73 -2.40 -5.35 20.10
CA GLU A 73 -3.48 -4.77 20.90
C GLU A 73 -3.63 -3.28 20.62
N LYS A 74 -2.51 -2.55 20.45
CA LYS A 74 -2.52 -1.14 20.05
C LYS A 74 -3.30 -0.94 18.75
N PHE A 75 -3.00 -1.73 17.72
CA PHE A 75 -3.64 -1.58 16.42
C PHE A 75 -5.07 -2.09 16.37
N LEU A 76 -5.43 -3.12 17.13
CA LEU A 76 -6.82 -3.53 17.33
C LEU A 76 -7.63 -2.45 18.06
N CYS A 77 -7.03 -1.79 19.06
CA CYS A 77 -7.63 -0.63 19.73
C CYS A 77 -7.89 0.50 18.73
N VAL A 78 -6.89 0.88 17.93
CA VAL A 78 -7.03 1.91 16.89
C VAL A 78 -8.15 1.57 15.91
N ASN A 79 -8.16 0.35 15.37
CA ASN A 79 -9.20 -0.07 14.43
C ASN A 79 -10.60 0.01 15.03
N LYS A 80 -10.76 -0.37 16.29
CA LYS A 80 -12.04 -0.26 17.01
C LYS A 80 -12.54 1.20 17.07
N PHE A 81 -11.66 2.17 17.28
CA PHE A 81 -12.03 3.60 17.25
C PHE A 81 -12.45 4.07 15.87
N VAL A 82 -11.64 3.73 14.86
CA VAL A 82 -11.92 4.12 13.47
C VAL A 82 -13.23 3.51 12.97
N VAL A 83 -13.46 2.22 13.23
CA VAL A 83 -14.69 1.52 12.84
C VAL A 83 -15.92 2.09 13.55
N ALA A 84 -15.81 2.41 14.84
CA ALA A 84 -16.93 2.96 15.62
C ALA A 84 -17.39 4.34 15.11
N ASN A 85 -16.48 5.09 14.50
CA ASN A 85 -16.73 6.43 13.99
C ASN A 85 -16.65 6.47 12.45
N TYR A 86 -16.76 5.31 11.81
CA TYR A 86 -16.65 5.20 10.38
C TYR A 86 -17.85 5.83 9.68
N ASN A 87 -17.55 6.65 8.67
CA ASN A 87 -18.49 7.03 7.65
C ASN A 87 -17.79 7.02 6.28
N MET A 88 -18.18 6.12 5.37
CA MET A 88 -17.61 6.08 4.01
C MET A 88 -18.29 7.12 3.17
N VAL A 89 -17.50 8.03 2.61
CA VAL A 89 -18.00 8.95 1.61
C VAL A 89 -16.96 9.03 0.50
N PRO A 90 -17.28 8.61 -0.75
CA PRO A 90 -16.38 8.76 -1.88
C PRO A 90 -16.05 10.24 -2.07
N ARG A 91 -14.80 10.62 -1.81
CA ARG A 91 -14.28 11.99 -1.93
C ARG A 91 -12.83 11.94 -2.36
N GLU A 92 -12.38 12.95 -3.08
CA GLU A 92 -11.04 12.94 -3.67
C GLU A 92 -9.94 13.33 -2.66
N ASP A 93 -10.22 14.27 -1.74
CA ASP A 93 -9.15 15.04 -1.07
C ASP A 93 -9.29 15.22 0.46
N ILE A 94 -10.05 14.37 1.17
CA ILE A 94 -10.10 14.49 2.65
C ILE A 94 -8.88 13.78 3.24
N TYR A 95 -8.06 14.51 3.99
CA TYR A 95 -6.90 13.92 4.67
C TYR A 95 -6.77 14.30 6.14
N SER A 96 -7.59 15.23 6.64
CA SER A 96 -7.61 15.63 8.05
C SER A 96 -8.54 14.74 8.86
N ILE A 97 -8.08 14.14 9.96
CA ILE A 97 -8.95 13.28 10.78
C ILE A 97 -10.19 14.01 11.31
N ASP A 98 -10.05 15.29 11.68
CA ASP A 98 -11.15 16.06 12.24
C ASP A 98 -12.28 16.17 11.21
N GLU A 99 -11.92 16.39 9.94
CA GLU A 99 -12.89 16.45 8.84
C GLU A 99 -13.47 15.07 8.51
N MET A 100 -12.67 14.00 8.64
CA MET A 100 -13.09 12.64 8.34
C MET A 100 -14.20 12.14 9.27
N PHE A 101 -14.14 12.43 10.57
CA PHE A 101 -15.18 11.97 11.49
C PHE A 101 -16.49 12.72 11.34
N ASP A 102 -16.44 14.01 11.06
CA ASP A 102 -17.64 14.82 10.87
C ASP A 102 -18.32 14.55 9.51
N ASN A 103 -17.52 14.34 8.46
CA ASN A 103 -18.03 14.32 7.08
C ASN A 103 -17.94 12.97 6.38
N GLY A 104 -17.31 11.98 7.02
CA GLY A 104 -16.88 10.75 6.38
C GLY A 104 -15.75 10.95 5.38
N ALA A 105 -15.17 9.85 4.90
CA ALA A 105 -13.99 9.88 4.03
C ALA A 105 -13.85 8.61 3.18
N ASP A 106 -12.85 8.57 2.31
CA ASP A 106 -12.56 7.45 1.42
C ASP A 106 -11.45 6.53 1.96
N CYS A 107 -11.20 5.41 1.29
CA CYS A 107 -10.18 4.44 1.72
C CYS A 107 -8.76 5.03 1.81
N LYS A 108 -8.41 6.04 0.99
CA LYS A 108 -7.10 6.70 1.04
C LYS A 108 -6.94 7.49 2.32
N SER A 109 -7.96 8.26 2.67
CA SER A 109 -8.02 9.08 3.88
C SER A 109 -7.77 8.23 5.12
N TYR A 110 -8.49 7.12 5.25
CA TYR A 110 -8.35 6.19 6.37
C TYR A 110 -7.02 5.44 6.37
N ALA A 111 -6.49 5.05 5.20
CA ALA A 111 -5.17 4.44 5.12
C ALA A 111 -4.09 5.41 5.65
N VAL A 112 -4.10 6.68 5.20
CA VAL A 112 -3.18 7.72 5.68
C VAL A 112 -3.32 7.92 7.19
N TYR A 113 -4.54 7.86 7.72
CA TYR A 113 -4.76 7.96 9.16
C TYR A 113 -4.13 6.79 9.94
N TYR A 114 -4.33 5.54 9.50
CA TYR A 114 -3.66 4.40 10.11
C TYR A 114 -2.14 4.52 10.07
N ALA A 115 -1.60 5.03 8.96
CA ALA A 115 -0.16 5.28 8.82
C ALA A 115 0.33 6.36 9.79
N THR A 116 -0.47 7.42 10.00
CA THR A 116 -0.19 8.48 10.98
C THR A 116 -0.03 7.91 12.37
N LEU A 117 -1.00 7.11 12.83
CA LEU A 117 -0.94 6.50 14.16
C LEU A 117 0.20 5.49 14.29
N ALA A 118 0.45 4.68 13.25
CA ALA A 118 1.61 3.78 13.25
C ALA A 118 2.92 4.55 13.45
N LYS A 119 3.11 5.66 12.70
CA LYS A 119 4.29 6.53 12.80
C LYS A 119 4.40 7.16 14.19
N MET A 120 3.32 7.70 14.74
CA MET A 120 3.31 8.28 16.08
C MET A 120 3.69 7.26 17.15
N MET A 121 3.26 6.01 17.00
CA MET A 121 3.62 4.91 17.90
C MET A 121 5.04 4.36 17.66
N GLY A 122 5.80 4.91 16.72
CA GLY A 122 7.17 4.51 16.41
C GLY A 122 7.27 3.26 15.54
N TYR A 123 6.19 2.86 14.86
CA TYR A 123 6.17 1.72 13.95
C TYR A 123 6.36 2.14 12.50
N ASN A 124 7.02 1.27 11.73
CA ASN A 124 7.09 1.43 10.28
C ASN A 124 5.75 1.08 9.65
N TYR A 125 5.46 1.67 8.49
CA TYR A 125 4.25 1.36 7.74
C TYR A 125 4.52 1.28 6.23
N ALA A 126 3.61 0.63 5.53
CA ALA A 126 3.50 0.66 4.07
C ALA A 126 2.04 0.75 3.66
N PHE A 127 1.80 1.17 2.42
CA PHE A 127 0.47 1.09 1.83
C PHE A 127 0.38 -0.13 0.92
N PHE A 128 -0.71 -0.88 1.06
CA PHE A 128 -1.09 -1.89 0.09
C PHE A 128 -2.26 -1.38 -0.73
N ARG A 129 -2.12 -1.38 -2.06
CA ARG A 129 -3.09 -0.79 -2.98
C ARG A 129 -3.53 -1.80 -4.03
N THR A 130 -4.83 -1.89 -4.25
CA THR A 130 -5.46 -2.53 -5.41
C THR A 130 -5.99 -1.45 -6.37
N GLU A 131 -6.65 -1.84 -7.45
CA GLU A 131 -7.21 -0.88 -8.43
C GLU A 131 -8.17 0.13 -7.78
N ASN A 132 -8.98 -0.33 -6.81
CA ASN A 132 -10.08 0.46 -6.24
C ASN A 132 -10.00 0.64 -4.72
N HIS A 133 -8.90 0.22 -4.08
CA HIS A 133 -8.80 0.21 -2.63
C HIS A 133 -7.37 0.38 -2.15
N ILE A 134 -7.20 0.99 -0.98
CA ILE A 134 -5.91 1.13 -0.31
C ILE A 134 -6.10 0.86 1.18
N MET A 135 -5.10 0.21 1.75
CA MET A 135 -5.02 -0.13 3.17
C MET A 135 -3.61 0.10 3.68
N THR A 136 -3.45 0.11 4.99
CA THR A 136 -2.16 0.34 5.64
C THR A 136 -1.65 -0.95 6.26
N ILE A 137 -0.36 -1.22 6.11
CA ILE A 137 0.32 -2.29 6.82
C ILE A 137 1.24 -1.63 7.84
N ALA A 138 1.08 -1.93 9.12
CA ALA A 138 2.00 -1.50 10.17
C ALA A 138 2.90 -2.66 10.59
N TYR A 139 4.21 -2.42 10.68
CA TYR A 139 5.24 -3.42 10.97
C TYR A 139 5.83 -3.21 12.37
N PHE A 140 6.01 -4.30 13.09
CA PHE A 140 6.64 -4.36 14.41
C PHE A 140 7.56 -5.58 14.50
N PRO A 141 8.49 -5.65 15.47
CA PRO A 141 9.50 -6.70 15.52
C PRO A 141 8.94 -8.12 15.47
N GLU A 142 7.78 -8.34 16.09
CA GLU A 142 7.11 -9.64 16.21
C GLU A 142 6.19 -9.95 15.02
N GLY A 143 5.94 -9.01 14.11
CA GLY A 143 4.92 -9.21 13.09
C GLY A 143 4.48 -7.97 12.31
N TYR A 144 3.25 -8.05 11.80
CA TYR A 144 2.61 -6.92 11.15
C TYR A 144 1.09 -6.96 11.34
N CYS A 145 0.45 -5.80 11.20
CA CYS A 145 -1.00 -5.68 11.12
C CYS A 145 -1.40 -5.07 9.79
N ILE A 146 -2.33 -5.71 9.09
CA ILE A 146 -3.08 -5.12 7.99
C ILE A 146 -4.24 -4.35 8.60
N LEU A 147 -4.28 -3.05 8.34
CA LEU A 147 -5.23 -2.10 8.87
C LEU A 147 -6.08 -1.59 7.72
N ASP A 148 -7.31 -2.05 7.74
CA ASP A 148 -8.35 -1.60 6.86
C ASP A 148 -9.46 -0.94 7.66
N LEU A 149 -10.26 -0.15 6.97
CA LEU A 149 -11.43 0.40 7.59
C LEU A 149 -12.45 -0.67 8.05
N LYS A 150 -12.53 -1.82 7.38
CA LYS A 150 -13.49 -2.88 7.75
C LYS A 150 -12.96 -3.87 8.78
N PHE A 151 -11.64 -3.95 8.92
CA PHE A 151 -11.00 -4.95 9.77
C PHE A 151 -9.56 -4.55 10.11
N ALA A 152 -9.05 -5.11 11.19
CA ALA A 152 -7.62 -5.22 11.43
C ALA A 152 -7.26 -6.70 11.55
N GLN A 153 -6.23 -7.12 10.83
CA GLN A 153 -5.69 -8.47 10.90
C GLN A 153 -4.21 -8.40 11.24
N CYS A 154 -3.85 -8.93 12.41
CA CYS A 154 -2.47 -8.96 12.88
C CYS A 154 -1.91 -10.36 12.81
N ILE A 155 -0.65 -10.46 12.37
CA ILE A 155 0.06 -11.71 12.14
C ILE A 155 1.38 -11.63 12.90
N ASN A 156 1.63 -12.62 13.76
CA ASN A 156 2.90 -12.79 14.45
C ASN A 156 3.79 -13.77 13.68
N TYR A 157 5.07 -13.43 13.49
CA TYR A 157 6.04 -14.24 12.75
C TYR A 157 6.27 -15.61 13.39
N GLU A 158 6.30 -15.69 14.73
CA GLU A 158 6.56 -16.95 15.46
C GLU A 158 5.40 -17.95 15.32
N GLN A 159 4.16 -17.47 15.25
CA GLN A 159 2.99 -18.33 15.06
C GLN A 159 2.90 -18.91 13.64
N ASN A 160 3.50 -18.26 12.64
CA ASN A 160 3.50 -18.75 11.26
C ASN A 160 4.58 -19.82 11.00
N ILE A 161 5.69 -19.80 11.72
CA ILE A 161 6.72 -20.84 11.61
C ILE A 161 6.14 -22.19 12.07
N ASN A 162 5.45 -22.22 13.20
CA ASN A 162 4.81 -23.44 13.72
C ASN A 162 3.70 -23.99 12.81
N ASN A 163 2.99 -23.14 12.05
CA ASN A 163 2.00 -23.62 11.09
C ASN A 163 2.62 -24.14 9.78
N SER A 164 3.82 -23.67 9.42
CA SER A 164 4.54 -24.15 8.24
C SER A 164 5.21 -25.50 8.45
N GLU A 165 5.61 -25.83 9.68
CA GLU A 165 6.18 -27.14 10.05
C GLU A 165 5.11 -28.23 10.23
N VAL A 166 3.85 -27.87 10.46
CA VAL A 166 2.72 -28.83 10.53
C VAL A 166 2.21 -29.22 9.13
N LEU A 167 2.60 -28.48 8.09
CA LEU A 167 2.20 -28.69 6.70
C LEU A 167 3.32 -29.26 5.81
N SER A 168 4.49 -29.57 6.38
CA SER A 168 5.60 -30.30 5.71
C SER A 168 5.66 -31.75 6.15
#